data_AF-A0A9D7UHI9-F1
#
_entry.id   AF-A0A9D7UHI9-F1
#
_cell.length_a   1.000
_cell.length_b   1.000
_cell.length_c   1.000
_cell.angle_alpha   90.00
_cell.angle_beta   90.00
_cell.angle_gamma   90.00
#
_symmetry.space_group_name_H-M   'P 1'
#
loop_
_entity.id
_entity.type
_entity.pdbx_description
1 polymer ?
#
loop_
_entity_poly.entity_id
_entity_poly.type
_entity_poly.pdbx_seq_one_letter_code
_entity_poly.pdbx_strand_id
1 'polypeptide(L)'
;MYHPYFRGKQNELILLRENAKFLTDFSIIPIIEPVKSNLVPLNKTVESLKEKDTQFILIVNPKHGDLKNDPSPIFENTIKNILEDYQKYCIGYIVDANSELLEVNDFLKANKEKSLVIIHGGFPKAKSLVKSFKQFSNIKKHIFMDDQTGKLYRKQFKEEGIERVLIQDGFVKMRNRDYTEKPKEHFSDLHITYDYEGMDGFGDFLIAGNNYTESGGPAYAIAIHLTYLEEEDNDMYIQHFVSDRVNTPIDPAGKFLEALKKLVSEVEDDDTLIFRSKAYEQFKKFHEKAHFPGLGITKKLSMQHHIELISNFFRS
;
A
#
# COMPACT_ATOMS: atom_id res chain seq x y z
N MET A 1 2.39 0.72 -14.37
CA MET A 1 3.32 0.23 -13.30
C MET A 1 2.68 0.49 -11.93
N TYR A 2 2.53 -0.56 -11.10
CA TYR A 2 1.78 -0.51 -9.84
C TYR A 2 2.66 -0.24 -8.61
N HIS A 3 2.21 0.66 -7.73
CA HIS A 3 2.95 1.16 -6.56
C HIS A 3 2.12 1.07 -5.26
N PRO A 4 1.91 -0.14 -4.70
CA PRO A 4 1.14 -0.30 -3.47
C PRO A 4 1.82 0.39 -2.28
N TYR A 5 1.04 1.13 -1.50
CA TYR A 5 1.53 1.89 -0.35
C TYR A 5 1.34 1.13 0.97
N PHE A 6 2.42 0.93 1.70
CA PHE A 6 2.45 0.28 3.01
C PHE A 6 2.92 1.24 4.11
N ARG A 7 2.25 1.21 5.26
CA ARG A 7 2.63 1.92 6.50
C ARG A 7 3.66 1.15 7.34
N GLY A 8 4.37 0.19 6.74
CA GLY A 8 5.45 -0.55 7.39
C GLY A 8 5.04 -1.24 8.68
N LYS A 9 3.77 -1.64 8.83
CA LYS A 9 3.31 -2.41 9.98
C LYS A 9 3.73 -3.87 9.85
N GLN A 10 3.79 -4.60 10.97
CA GLN A 10 4.32 -5.96 11.01
C GLN A 10 3.77 -6.89 9.91
N ASN A 11 2.45 -6.97 9.73
CA ASN A 11 1.86 -7.88 8.72
C ASN A 11 2.02 -7.38 7.29
N GLU A 12 2.11 -6.07 7.07
CA GLU A 12 2.43 -5.47 5.77
C GLU A 12 3.88 -5.80 5.37
N LEU A 13 4.80 -5.68 6.31
CA LEU A 13 6.20 -6.06 6.14
C LEU A 13 6.38 -7.56 5.91
N ILE A 14 5.62 -8.41 6.63
CA ILE A 14 5.61 -9.85 6.38
C ILE A 14 5.10 -10.17 4.97
N LEU A 15 4.04 -9.50 4.50
CA LEU A 15 3.54 -9.66 3.13
C LEU A 15 4.65 -9.39 2.12
N LEU A 16 5.33 -8.25 2.24
CA LEU A 16 6.39 -7.84 1.31
C LEU A 16 7.53 -8.86 1.29
N ARG A 17 7.97 -9.32 2.46
CA ARG A 17 9.02 -10.33 2.59
C ARG A 17 8.65 -11.66 1.93
N GLU A 18 7.45 -12.17 2.22
CA GLU A 18 6.99 -13.45 1.66
C GLU A 18 6.74 -13.39 0.15
N ASN A 19 6.43 -12.20 -0.38
CA ASN A 19 6.12 -11.98 -1.78
C ASN A 19 7.24 -11.27 -2.56
N ALA A 20 8.44 -11.09 -2.01
CA ALA A 20 9.52 -10.31 -2.65
C ALA A 20 9.79 -10.76 -4.10
N LYS A 21 9.93 -12.07 -4.35
CA LYS A 21 10.09 -12.61 -5.70
C LYS A 21 8.89 -12.29 -6.60
N PHE A 22 7.66 -12.42 -6.07
CA PHE A 22 6.45 -12.11 -6.82
C PHE A 22 6.44 -10.62 -7.23
N LEU A 23 6.78 -9.70 -6.32
CA LEU A 23 6.87 -8.27 -6.64
C LEU A 23 7.89 -8.00 -7.75
N THR A 24 9.05 -8.65 -7.72
CA THR A 24 10.06 -8.57 -8.80
C THR A 24 9.50 -9.08 -10.13
N ASP A 25 8.91 -10.28 -10.14
CA ASP A 25 8.43 -10.95 -11.36
C ASP A 25 7.30 -10.18 -12.08
N PHE A 26 6.61 -9.29 -11.37
CA PHE A 26 5.52 -8.45 -11.90
C PHE A 26 5.87 -6.96 -11.93
N SER A 27 7.12 -6.59 -11.64
CA SER A 27 7.56 -5.18 -11.59
C SER A 27 6.67 -4.28 -10.72
N ILE A 28 6.22 -4.82 -9.58
CA ILE A 28 5.50 -4.07 -8.56
C ILE A 28 6.51 -3.37 -7.67
N ILE A 29 6.36 -2.05 -7.49
CA ILE A 29 7.29 -1.24 -6.71
C ILE A 29 6.59 -0.77 -5.43
N PRO A 30 6.70 -1.50 -4.31
CA PRO A 30 6.06 -1.10 -3.07
C PRO A 30 6.66 0.21 -2.53
N ILE A 31 5.79 1.06 -2.00
CA ILE A 31 6.16 2.24 -1.22
C ILE A 31 6.05 1.86 0.25
N ILE A 32 7.14 2.02 1.01
CA ILE A 32 7.23 1.59 2.40
C ILE A 32 7.45 2.83 3.28
N GLU A 33 6.46 3.19 4.08
CA GLU A 33 6.56 4.20 5.13
C GLU A 33 6.71 3.51 6.50
N PRO A 34 7.93 3.40 7.06
CA PRO A 34 8.11 2.78 8.37
C PRO A 34 7.59 3.71 9.48
N VAL A 35 6.57 3.26 10.22
CA VAL A 35 5.93 4.03 11.30
C VAL A 35 6.29 3.55 12.71
N LYS A 36 7.16 2.53 12.84
CA LYS A 36 7.53 1.92 14.13
C LYS A 36 9.02 2.08 14.39
N SER A 37 9.37 2.49 15.62
CA SER A 37 10.76 2.70 16.05
C SER A 37 11.56 1.40 16.11
N ASN A 38 10.89 0.27 16.36
CA ASN A 38 11.51 -1.05 16.21
C ASN A 38 11.70 -1.38 14.72
N LEU A 39 12.92 -1.16 14.23
CA LEU A 39 13.29 -1.38 12.84
C LEU A 39 13.61 -2.84 12.48
N VAL A 40 13.65 -3.77 13.43
CA VAL A 40 14.01 -5.18 13.14
C VAL A 40 13.10 -5.81 12.06
N PRO A 41 11.76 -5.63 12.09
CA PRO A 41 10.89 -6.13 11.02
C PRO A 41 11.15 -5.44 9.67
N LEU A 42 11.43 -4.14 9.67
CA LEU A 42 11.75 -3.38 8.44
C LEU A 42 13.04 -3.92 7.82
N ASN A 43 14.10 -4.04 8.64
CA ASN A 43 15.41 -4.53 8.22
C ASN A 43 15.31 -5.92 7.56
N LYS A 44 14.62 -6.87 8.20
CA LYS A 44 14.35 -8.19 7.61
C LYS A 44 13.57 -8.14 6.29
N THR A 45 12.72 -7.13 6.13
CA THR A 45 11.93 -6.96 4.91
C THR A 45 12.80 -6.43 3.78
N VAL A 46 13.58 -5.38 4.02
CA VAL A 46 14.47 -4.81 3.01
C VAL A 46 15.61 -5.75 2.63
N GLU A 47 16.12 -6.57 3.57
CA GLU A 47 17.05 -7.67 3.29
C GLU A 47 16.43 -8.66 2.29
N SER A 48 15.21 -9.12 2.53
CA SER A 48 14.53 -10.05 1.63
C SER A 48 14.19 -9.43 0.27
N LEU A 49 13.85 -8.14 0.21
CA LEU A 49 13.64 -7.44 -1.06
C LEU A 49 14.95 -7.32 -1.84
N LYS A 50 16.05 -6.98 -1.15
CA LYS A 50 17.41 -6.96 -1.73
C LYS A 50 17.84 -8.34 -2.26
N GLU A 51 17.64 -9.40 -1.48
CA GLU A 51 17.95 -10.78 -1.88
C GLU A 51 17.20 -11.25 -3.14
N LYS A 52 16.00 -10.71 -3.39
CA LYS A 52 15.20 -11.00 -4.59
C LYS A 52 15.31 -9.91 -5.66
N ASP A 53 16.25 -8.98 -5.49
CA ASP A 53 16.53 -7.89 -6.42
C ASP A 53 15.25 -7.09 -6.76
N THR A 54 14.37 -6.95 -5.76
CA THR A 54 13.08 -6.27 -5.86
C THR A 54 13.26 -4.76 -5.75
N GLN A 55 12.69 -4.01 -6.69
CA GLN A 55 12.67 -2.55 -6.62
C GLN A 55 11.66 -2.06 -5.58
N PHE A 56 12.03 -1.10 -4.74
CA PHE A 56 11.11 -0.49 -3.77
C PHE A 56 11.44 0.98 -3.48
N ILE A 57 10.48 1.67 -2.86
CA ILE A 57 10.66 3.05 -2.38
C ILE A 57 10.56 3.03 -0.85
N LEU A 58 11.61 3.53 -0.18
CA LEU A 58 11.63 3.65 1.28
C LEU A 58 11.46 5.10 1.68
N ILE A 59 10.37 5.43 2.37
CA ILE A 59 10.14 6.77 2.89
C ILE A 59 11.00 6.99 4.14
N VAL A 60 11.69 8.13 4.17
CA VAL A 60 12.64 8.48 5.25
C VAL A 60 12.17 9.67 6.09
N ASN A 61 10.96 10.15 5.88
CA ASN A 61 10.32 11.17 6.72
C ASN A 61 8.85 10.80 6.97
N PRO A 62 8.59 9.64 7.59
CA PRO A 62 7.23 9.16 7.84
C PRO A 62 6.40 10.24 8.56
N LYS A 63 5.13 10.37 8.20
CA LYS A 63 4.21 11.35 8.78
C LYS A 63 3.38 10.80 9.94
N HIS A 64 3.54 9.50 10.22
CA HIS A 64 2.80 8.78 11.23
C HIS A 64 3.70 7.91 12.12
N GLY A 65 3.21 7.63 13.32
CA GLY A 65 3.84 6.72 14.28
C GLY A 65 5.13 7.25 14.91
N ASP A 66 5.91 6.33 15.46
CA ASP A 66 6.98 6.61 16.41
C ASP A 66 8.16 7.37 15.76
N LEU A 67 8.35 7.23 14.44
CA LEU A 67 9.46 7.81 13.67
C LEU A 67 9.13 9.20 13.09
N LYS A 68 7.92 9.72 13.32
CA LYS A 68 7.48 11.00 12.74
C LYS A 68 8.40 12.17 13.09
N ASN A 69 8.89 12.20 14.33
CA ASN A 69 9.67 13.32 14.85
C ASN A 69 11.18 13.09 14.74
N ASP A 70 11.61 11.83 14.66
CA ASP A 70 13.02 11.47 14.52
C ASP A 70 13.16 10.27 13.56
N PRO A 71 13.36 10.54 12.26
CA PRO A 71 13.57 9.50 11.28
C PRO A 71 15.04 9.10 11.09
N SER A 72 15.97 9.68 11.87
CA SER A 72 17.41 9.37 11.77
C SER A 72 17.73 7.87 11.86
N PRO A 73 17.01 7.04 12.65
CA PRO A 73 17.27 5.61 12.71
C PRO A 73 17.09 4.90 11.37
N ILE A 74 16.24 5.40 10.45
CA ILE A 74 16.05 4.80 9.12
C ILE A 74 17.33 4.93 8.29
N PHE A 75 17.98 6.10 8.34
CA PHE A 75 19.23 6.31 7.63
C PHE A 75 20.37 5.47 8.20
N GLU A 76 20.49 5.44 9.53
CA GLU A 76 21.61 4.79 10.22
C GLU A 76 21.47 3.27 10.22
N ASN A 77 20.30 2.75 10.60
CA ASN A 77 20.13 1.32 10.87
C ASN A 77 19.60 0.52 9.69
N THR A 78 19.03 1.18 8.68
CA THR A 78 18.49 0.51 7.48
C THR A 78 19.30 0.89 6.24
N ILE A 79 19.40 2.18 5.92
CA ILE A 79 20.06 2.61 4.67
C ILE A 79 21.57 2.31 4.70
N LYS A 80 22.30 2.83 5.68
CA LYS A 80 23.76 2.63 5.78
C LYS A 80 24.12 1.15 6.02
N ASN A 81 23.39 0.47 6.90
CA ASN A 81 23.77 -0.89 7.30
C ASN A 81 23.39 -1.98 6.30
N ILE A 82 22.34 -1.79 5.49
CA ILE A 82 21.76 -2.87 4.67
C ILE A 82 21.73 -2.52 3.18
N LEU A 83 21.45 -1.25 2.85
CA LEU A 83 21.16 -0.80 1.50
C LEU A 83 22.28 0.03 0.86
N GLU A 84 23.43 0.20 1.52
CA GLU A 84 24.52 1.04 1.03
C GLU A 84 25.01 0.64 -0.37
N ASP A 85 25.09 -0.67 -0.61
CA ASP A 85 25.52 -1.33 -1.85
C ASP A 85 24.36 -1.69 -2.81
N TYR A 86 23.11 -1.49 -2.40
CA TYR A 86 21.95 -1.86 -3.20
C TYR A 86 21.47 -0.69 -4.07
N GLN A 87 21.25 -0.91 -5.37
CA GLN A 87 20.90 0.17 -6.30
C GLN A 87 19.42 0.21 -6.70
N LYS A 88 18.66 -0.87 -6.50
CA LYS A 88 17.23 -0.92 -6.86
C LYS A 88 16.34 -0.46 -5.70
N TYR A 89 16.71 0.63 -5.05
CA TYR A 89 15.80 1.33 -4.14
C TYR A 89 15.88 2.83 -4.37
N CYS A 90 14.78 3.53 -4.09
CA CYS A 90 14.78 4.97 -4.04
C CYS A 90 14.43 5.46 -2.63
N ILE A 91 14.99 6.61 -2.27
CA ILE A 91 14.61 7.34 -1.06
C ILE A 91 13.36 8.16 -1.36
N GLY A 92 12.26 7.84 -0.68
CA GLY A 92 11.01 8.58 -0.71
C GLY A 92 11.02 9.71 0.31
N TYR A 93 10.57 10.91 -0.09
CA TYR A 93 10.38 12.04 0.81
C TYR A 93 8.99 12.66 0.64
N ILE A 94 8.20 12.69 1.71
CA ILE A 94 6.85 13.25 1.74
C ILE A 94 6.93 14.77 1.91
N VAL A 95 6.30 15.50 1.00
CA VAL A 95 6.13 16.95 1.02
C VAL A 95 4.64 17.27 1.12
N ASP A 96 4.22 17.64 2.33
CA ASP A 96 2.84 17.91 2.72
C ASP A 96 2.59 19.40 3.02
N ALA A 97 1.38 19.75 3.47
CA ALA A 97 1.01 21.12 3.81
C ALA A 97 1.85 21.74 4.95
N ASN A 98 2.48 20.93 5.80
CA ASN A 98 3.29 21.38 6.94
C ASN A 98 4.79 21.40 6.63
N SER A 99 5.19 20.95 5.45
CA SER A 99 6.60 20.86 5.08
C SER A 99 7.18 22.24 4.79
N GLU A 100 8.43 22.46 5.17
CA GLU A 100 9.14 23.70 4.85
C GLU A 100 10.04 23.54 3.62
N LEU A 101 10.05 24.55 2.75
CA LEU A 101 10.86 24.51 1.52
C LEU A 101 12.36 24.40 1.81
N LEU A 102 12.81 24.98 2.93
CA LEU A 102 14.21 24.91 3.35
C LEU A 102 14.61 23.47 3.71
N GLU A 103 13.82 22.81 4.55
CA GLU A 103 14.04 21.40 4.94
C GLU A 103 14.04 20.46 3.73
N VAL A 104 13.11 20.66 2.79
CA VAL A 104 13.07 19.90 1.53
C VAL A 104 14.38 20.10 0.75
N ASN A 105 14.85 21.33 0.59
CA ASN A 105 16.09 21.61 -0.12
C ASN A 105 17.32 21.02 0.58
N ASP A 106 17.36 21.07 1.91
CA ASP A 106 18.48 20.53 2.69
C ASP A 106 18.52 19.00 2.59
N PHE A 107 17.35 18.34 2.65
CA PHE A 107 17.23 16.91 2.36
C PHE A 107 17.76 16.56 0.95
N LEU A 108 17.34 17.29 -0.09
CA LEU A 108 17.78 17.05 -1.47
C LEU A 108 19.30 17.22 -1.61
N LYS A 109 19.88 18.26 -0.98
CA LYS A 109 21.32 18.50 -0.99
C LYS A 109 22.11 17.41 -0.27
N ALA A 110 21.58 16.88 0.85
CA ALA A 110 22.23 15.82 1.61
C ALA A 110 22.22 14.46 0.88
N ASN A 111 21.32 14.27 -0.09
CA ASN A 111 21.09 12.98 -0.75
C ASN A 111 21.30 13.02 -2.27
N LYS A 112 22.20 13.87 -2.78
CA LYS A 112 22.47 14.05 -4.23
C LYS A 112 22.91 12.78 -4.95
N GLU A 113 23.58 11.87 -4.26
CA GLU A 113 24.10 10.61 -4.82
C GLU A 113 23.08 9.47 -4.78
N LYS A 114 21.86 9.71 -4.26
CA LYS A 114 20.82 8.68 -4.13
C LYS A 114 19.67 8.96 -5.11
N SER A 115 19.01 7.92 -5.59
CA SER A 115 17.78 8.04 -6.38
C SER A 115 16.63 8.50 -5.48
N LEU A 116 16.00 9.63 -5.83
CA LEU A 116 14.97 10.27 -5.00
C LEU A 116 13.58 10.16 -5.62
N VAL A 117 12.58 10.01 -4.76
CA VAL A 117 11.16 10.06 -5.08
C VAL A 117 10.49 11.08 -4.18
N ILE A 118 9.73 11.99 -4.76
CA ILE A 118 8.97 12.99 -4.01
C ILE A 118 7.51 12.56 -3.92
N ILE A 119 6.99 12.43 -2.70
CA ILE A 119 5.59 12.11 -2.44
C ILE A 119 4.86 13.41 -2.09
N HIS A 120 3.98 13.85 -2.97
CA HIS A 120 3.23 15.10 -2.84
C HIS A 120 1.93 14.87 -2.08
N GLY A 121 1.89 15.37 -0.83
CA GLY A 121 0.74 15.27 0.09
C GLY A 121 0.12 16.62 0.42
N GLY A 122 -0.09 17.48 -0.59
CA GLY A 122 -0.83 18.74 -0.42
C GLY A 122 -0.01 19.99 -0.06
N PHE A 123 1.30 20.03 -0.36
CA PHE A 123 2.08 21.26 -0.22
C PHE A 123 1.53 22.40 -1.10
N PRO A 124 1.28 23.61 -0.59
CA PRO A 124 0.52 24.63 -1.33
C PRO A 124 1.31 25.34 -2.42
N LYS A 125 2.65 25.44 -2.32
CA LYS A 125 3.48 26.29 -3.20
C LYS A 125 4.18 25.50 -4.30
N ALA A 126 3.42 24.81 -5.15
CA ALA A 126 3.92 23.93 -6.23
C ALA A 126 5.06 24.55 -7.07
N LYS A 127 4.88 25.80 -7.54
CA LYS A 127 5.87 26.50 -8.37
C LYS A 127 7.21 26.71 -7.67
N SER A 128 7.20 26.86 -6.34
CA SER A 128 8.43 27.00 -5.56
C SER A 128 9.17 25.67 -5.48
N LEU A 129 8.46 24.54 -5.29
CA LEU A 129 9.07 23.21 -5.33
C LEU A 129 9.70 22.93 -6.70
N VAL A 130 8.98 23.18 -7.80
CA VAL A 130 9.51 22.96 -9.15
C VAL A 130 10.82 23.74 -9.38
N LYS A 131 10.88 25.01 -8.96
CA LYS A 131 12.12 25.81 -9.06
C LYS A 131 13.27 25.20 -8.26
N SER A 132 12.98 24.67 -7.07
CA SER A 132 13.95 23.94 -6.25
C SER A 132 14.42 22.66 -6.93
N PHE A 133 13.48 21.85 -7.43
CA PHE A 133 13.73 20.50 -7.95
C PHE A 133 14.54 20.49 -9.25
N LYS A 134 14.44 21.54 -10.07
CA LYS A 134 15.24 21.69 -11.31
C LYS A 134 16.76 21.61 -11.11
N GLN A 135 17.25 21.76 -9.88
CA GLN A 135 18.67 21.65 -9.55
C GLN A 135 19.12 20.22 -9.26
N PHE A 136 18.21 19.23 -9.29
CA PHE A 136 18.44 17.87 -8.81
C PHE A 136 18.02 16.84 -9.86
N SER A 137 18.98 16.33 -10.65
CA SER A 137 18.76 15.31 -11.69
C SER A 137 18.56 13.89 -11.15
N ASN A 138 18.77 13.71 -9.84
CA ASN A 138 18.60 12.44 -9.15
C ASN A 138 17.15 12.20 -8.65
N ILE A 139 16.25 13.17 -8.83
CA ILE A 139 14.80 12.95 -8.68
C ILE A 139 14.30 12.13 -9.87
N LYS A 140 13.76 10.94 -9.59
CA LYS A 140 13.32 9.99 -10.62
C LYS A 140 11.81 9.90 -10.76
N LYS A 141 11.07 10.29 -9.72
CA LYS A 141 9.62 10.13 -9.68
C LYS A 141 8.93 11.15 -8.79
N HIS A 142 7.76 11.59 -9.25
CA HIS A 142 6.76 12.30 -8.45
C HIS A 142 5.57 11.39 -8.19
N ILE A 143 5.25 11.15 -6.93
CA ILE A 143 4.07 10.40 -6.50
C ILE A 143 3.06 11.39 -5.92
N PHE A 144 1.83 11.38 -6.42
CA PHE A 144 0.78 12.30 -6.02
C PHE A 144 -0.27 11.56 -5.18
N MET A 145 -0.61 12.09 -4.01
CA MET A 145 -1.79 11.64 -3.27
C MET A 145 -3.02 12.30 -3.88
N ASP A 146 -3.94 11.49 -4.40
CA ASP A 146 -5.05 11.95 -5.25
C ASP A 146 -5.95 12.95 -4.51
N ASP A 147 -6.34 12.59 -3.29
CA ASP A 147 -7.18 13.36 -2.37
C ASP A 147 -6.56 14.69 -1.91
N GLN A 148 -5.24 14.86 -2.07
CA GLN A 148 -4.49 16.01 -1.57
C GLN A 148 -3.88 16.89 -2.67
N THR A 149 -3.92 16.46 -3.93
CA THR A 149 -3.26 17.17 -5.02
C THR A 149 -4.19 17.37 -6.20
N GLY A 150 -4.59 18.60 -6.52
CA GLY A 150 -5.44 18.85 -7.69
C GLY A 150 -4.68 18.77 -9.03
N LYS A 151 -5.41 18.60 -10.15
CA LYS A 151 -4.82 18.53 -11.51
C LYS A 151 -3.90 19.72 -11.85
N LEU A 152 -4.25 20.94 -11.42
CA LEU A 152 -3.41 22.14 -11.61
C LEU A 152 -2.06 22.06 -10.88
N TYR A 153 -2.03 21.41 -9.72
CA TYR A 153 -0.81 21.16 -8.95
C TYR A 153 0.06 20.14 -9.70
N ARG A 154 -0.51 18.97 -10.03
CA ARG A 154 0.21 17.87 -10.70
C ARG A 154 0.82 18.30 -12.03
N LYS A 155 0.12 19.14 -12.80
CA LYS A 155 0.60 19.71 -14.08
C LYS A 155 1.93 20.46 -13.96
N GLN A 156 2.26 21.03 -12.79
CA GLN A 156 3.52 21.77 -12.61
C GLN A 156 4.76 20.85 -12.67
N PHE A 157 4.60 19.55 -12.43
CA PHE A 157 5.68 18.56 -12.32
C PHE A 157 5.77 17.66 -13.56
N LYS A 158 5.28 18.12 -14.72
CA LYS A 158 5.43 17.41 -15.99
C LYS A 158 6.81 17.73 -16.56
N GLU A 159 7.77 16.84 -16.34
CA GLU A 159 9.15 16.96 -16.79
C GLU A 159 9.56 15.67 -17.52
N GLU A 160 10.33 15.81 -18.60
CA GLU A 160 10.77 14.66 -19.39
C GLU A 160 11.74 13.79 -18.58
N GLY A 161 11.53 12.47 -18.61
CA GLY A 161 12.37 11.51 -17.90
C GLY A 161 12.12 11.39 -16.38
N ILE A 162 11.09 12.04 -15.85
CA ILE A 162 10.65 11.88 -14.46
C ILE A 162 9.25 11.26 -14.44
N GLU A 163 9.15 10.06 -13.88
CA GLU A 163 7.88 9.32 -13.81
C GLU A 163 6.88 10.01 -12.88
N ARG A 164 5.60 9.96 -13.23
CA ARG A 164 4.49 10.47 -12.42
C ARG A 164 3.57 9.33 -12.04
N VAL A 165 3.33 9.16 -10.74
CA VAL A 165 2.45 8.12 -10.20
C VAL A 165 1.33 8.77 -9.42
N LEU A 166 0.10 8.27 -9.58
CA LEU A 166 -1.04 8.69 -8.79
C LEU A 166 -1.43 7.61 -7.79
N ILE A 167 -1.61 7.98 -6.53
CA ILE A 167 -2.07 7.09 -5.46
C ILE A 167 -3.46 7.50 -5.02
N GLN A 168 -4.42 6.58 -5.07
CA GLN A 168 -5.80 6.81 -4.64
C GLN A 168 -6.19 5.77 -3.58
N ASP A 169 -6.84 6.22 -2.51
CA ASP A 169 -7.38 5.29 -1.50
C ASP A 169 -8.79 4.84 -1.90
N GLY A 170 -8.89 3.64 -2.47
CA GLY A 170 -10.17 3.03 -2.82
C GLY A 170 -10.91 2.40 -1.65
N PHE A 171 -10.25 2.26 -0.48
CA PHE A 171 -10.84 1.54 0.64
C PHE A 171 -11.63 2.46 1.58
N VAL A 172 -12.96 2.34 1.57
CA VAL A 172 -13.83 3.07 2.49
C VAL A 172 -13.83 2.41 3.87
N LYS A 173 -13.01 2.94 4.78
CA LYS A 173 -12.89 2.39 6.14
C LYS A 173 -14.13 2.67 7.00
N MET A 174 -14.78 1.63 7.46
CA MET A 174 -15.94 1.67 8.37
C MET A 174 -15.73 0.76 9.59
N ARG A 175 -16.67 0.74 10.54
CA ARG A 175 -16.67 -0.32 11.56
C ARG A 175 -17.05 -1.62 10.87
N ASN A 176 -16.39 -2.73 11.21
CA ASN A 176 -16.60 -4.02 10.52
C ASN A 176 -18.07 -4.44 10.39
N ARG A 177 -18.91 -4.15 11.39
CA ARG A 177 -20.34 -4.47 11.35
C ARG A 177 -21.12 -3.64 10.32
N ASP A 178 -20.68 -2.42 10.03
CA ASP A 178 -21.42 -1.52 9.16
C ASP A 178 -21.28 -1.94 7.67
N TYR A 179 -20.30 -2.80 7.34
CA TYR A 179 -20.18 -3.40 6.02
C TYR A 179 -21.32 -4.39 5.69
N THR A 180 -22.16 -4.80 6.66
CA THR A 180 -23.36 -5.60 6.34
C THR A 180 -24.36 -4.85 5.47
N GLU A 181 -24.38 -3.52 5.58
CA GLU A 181 -25.25 -2.65 4.78
C GLU A 181 -24.68 -2.40 3.37
N LYS A 182 -23.39 -2.71 3.15
CA LYS A 182 -22.65 -2.52 1.89
C LYS A 182 -21.74 -3.73 1.64
N PRO A 183 -22.32 -4.91 1.34
CA PRO A 183 -21.53 -6.12 1.16
C PRO A 183 -20.63 -6.06 -0.09
N LYS A 184 -21.01 -5.28 -1.10
CA LYS A 184 -20.20 -4.96 -2.28
C LYS A 184 -20.17 -3.44 -2.45
N GLU A 185 -19.00 -2.86 -2.69
CA GLU A 185 -18.85 -1.43 -3.00
C GLU A 185 -17.76 -1.20 -4.05
N HIS A 186 -17.84 -0.07 -4.74
CA HIS A 186 -16.80 0.37 -5.67
C HIS A 186 -15.49 0.60 -4.91
N PHE A 187 -14.37 0.16 -5.49
CA PHE A 187 -13.03 0.35 -4.94
C PHE A 187 -12.26 1.40 -5.74
N SER A 188 -12.00 1.17 -7.02
CA SER A 188 -11.24 2.10 -7.87
C SER A 188 -11.29 1.69 -9.34
N ASP A 189 -11.23 2.67 -10.24
CA ASP A 189 -10.97 2.49 -11.67
C ASP A 189 -9.54 2.89 -12.05
N LEU A 190 -8.69 3.27 -11.08
CA LEU A 190 -7.42 3.93 -11.37
C LEU A 190 -6.41 3.02 -12.09
N HIS A 191 -6.49 1.70 -11.88
CA HIS A 191 -5.66 0.73 -12.61
C HIS A 191 -5.91 0.75 -14.13
N ILE A 192 -7.08 1.18 -14.57
CA ILE A 192 -7.43 1.35 -16.00
C ILE A 192 -7.47 2.83 -16.45
N THR A 193 -7.51 3.80 -15.53
CA THR A 193 -7.64 5.22 -15.88
C THR A 193 -6.38 6.08 -15.69
N TYR A 194 -5.31 5.57 -15.09
CA TYR A 194 -4.14 6.38 -14.73
C TYR A 194 -3.44 7.06 -15.92
N ASP A 195 -3.48 6.45 -17.11
CA ASP A 195 -2.91 6.99 -18.35
C ASP A 195 -3.73 8.19 -18.87
N TYR A 196 -5.07 8.13 -18.79
CA TYR A 196 -5.97 9.25 -19.08
C TYR A 196 -5.76 10.41 -18.10
N GLU A 197 -5.33 10.13 -16.87
CA GLU A 197 -4.90 11.13 -15.89
C GLU A 197 -3.49 11.70 -16.17
N GLY A 198 -2.83 11.22 -17.23
CA GLY A 198 -1.49 11.64 -17.65
C GLY A 198 -0.42 11.23 -16.65
N MET A 199 -0.55 10.02 -16.10
CA MET A 199 0.40 9.38 -15.19
C MET A 199 1.08 8.19 -15.88
N ASP A 200 2.27 7.85 -15.41
CA ASP A 200 3.09 6.72 -15.87
C ASP A 200 2.87 5.46 -14.99
N GLY A 201 2.19 5.64 -13.85
CA GLY A 201 1.79 4.55 -12.98
C GLY A 201 0.72 4.96 -11.97
N PHE A 202 0.28 3.97 -11.20
CA PHE A 202 -0.74 4.14 -10.19
C PHE A 202 -0.40 3.36 -8.92
N GLY A 203 -1.18 3.58 -7.86
CA GLY A 203 -1.15 2.77 -6.67
C GLY A 203 -2.30 3.11 -5.73
N ASP A 204 -2.34 2.40 -4.61
CA ASP A 204 -3.40 2.51 -3.60
C ASP A 204 -2.83 2.12 -2.23
N PHE A 205 -3.70 2.15 -1.21
CA PHE A 205 -3.41 1.67 0.14
C PHE A 205 -3.96 0.26 0.39
N LEU A 206 -4.15 -0.51 -0.68
CA LEU A 206 -4.75 -1.83 -0.71
C LEU A 206 -6.09 -1.84 0.06
N ILE A 207 -6.43 -2.96 0.69
CA ILE A 207 -7.52 -3.05 1.67
C ILE A 207 -7.12 -2.50 3.05
N ALA A 208 -5.94 -1.89 3.19
CA ALA A 208 -5.47 -1.37 4.47
C ALA A 208 -5.98 0.04 4.77
N GLY A 209 -6.16 0.84 3.72
CA GLY A 209 -6.60 2.23 3.75
C GLY A 209 -5.50 3.21 4.20
N ASN A 210 -5.64 4.47 3.78
CA ASN A 210 -4.74 5.59 4.09
C ASN A 210 -4.81 5.95 5.59
N ASN A 211 -5.96 5.70 6.23
CA ASN A 211 -6.26 6.02 7.63
C ASN A 211 -5.36 5.26 8.64
N TYR A 212 -4.38 5.96 9.20
CA TYR A 212 -3.48 5.44 10.23
C TYR A 212 -4.15 5.38 11.62
N THR A 213 -4.07 4.22 12.26
CA THR A 213 -4.40 4.03 13.68
C THR A 213 -3.30 3.21 14.36
N GLU A 214 -2.88 3.59 15.58
CA GLU A 214 -1.82 2.86 16.32
C GLU A 214 -2.28 1.51 16.83
N SER A 215 -3.51 1.45 17.35
CA SER A 215 -4.13 0.25 17.87
C SER A 215 -5.35 -0.16 17.04
N GLY A 216 -5.66 -1.45 17.07
CA GLY A 216 -6.97 -1.96 16.71
C GLY A 216 -7.85 -1.94 17.95
N GLY A 217 -9.04 -1.35 17.86
CA GLY A 217 -10.05 -1.49 18.91
C GLY A 217 -10.52 -2.96 19.01
N PRO A 218 -11.27 -3.31 20.07
CA PRO A 218 -11.88 -4.63 20.18
C PRO A 218 -12.73 -4.95 18.94
N ALA A 219 -12.50 -6.12 18.34
CA ALA A 219 -13.21 -6.56 17.16
C ALA A 219 -14.60 -7.11 17.53
N TYR A 220 -15.62 -6.26 17.48
CA TYR A 220 -17.01 -6.67 17.70
C TYR A 220 -17.54 -7.57 16.58
N ALA A 221 -17.13 -7.26 15.35
CA ALA A 221 -17.35 -8.07 14.16
C ALA A 221 -16.01 -8.31 13.46
N ILE A 222 -15.90 -9.41 12.73
CA ILE A 222 -14.77 -9.67 11.84
C ILE A 222 -15.24 -9.50 10.40
N ALA A 223 -14.48 -8.75 9.62
CA ALA A 223 -14.68 -8.60 8.20
C ALA A 223 -13.45 -9.13 7.45
N ILE A 224 -13.68 -9.88 6.37
CA ILE A 224 -12.67 -10.23 5.38
C ILE A 224 -13.03 -9.49 4.11
N HIS A 225 -12.04 -8.89 3.46
CA HIS A 225 -12.24 -8.07 2.28
C HIS A 225 -11.49 -8.69 1.10
N LEU A 226 -12.16 -8.88 -0.04
CA LEU A 226 -11.52 -9.28 -1.28
C LEU A 226 -11.97 -8.34 -2.40
N THR A 227 -11.02 -7.82 -3.16
CA THR A 227 -11.30 -7.05 -4.36
C THR A 227 -11.57 -7.98 -5.54
N TYR A 228 -12.32 -7.53 -6.51
CA TYR A 228 -12.58 -8.23 -7.77
C TYR A 228 -12.78 -7.22 -8.90
N LEU A 229 -12.73 -7.67 -10.15
CA LEU A 229 -12.96 -6.83 -11.33
C LEU A 229 -14.31 -7.20 -11.92
N GLU A 230 -15.11 -6.20 -12.28
CA GLU A 230 -16.32 -6.39 -13.06
C GLU A 230 -15.97 -6.81 -14.50
N GLU A 231 -16.80 -7.65 -15.13
CA GLU A 231 -16.46 -8.22 -16.45
C GLU A 231 -16.54 -7.21 -17.60
N GLU A 232 -17.44 -6.22 -17.51
CA GLU A 232 -17.75 -5.33 -18.63
C GLU A 232 -16.62 -4.32 -18.89
N ASP A 233 -16.10 -3.69 -17.84
CA ASP A 233 -15.16 -2.58 -17.93
C ASP A 233 -13.87 -2.79 -17.13
N ASN A 234 -13.75 -3.92 -16.41
CA ASN A 234 -12.68 -4.17 -15.44
C ASN A 234 -12.61 -3.11 -14.34
N ASP A 235 -13.71 -2.42 -14.02
CA ASP A 235 -13.76 -1.57 -12.84
C ASP A 235 -13.60 -2.42 -11.57
N MET A 236 -12.86 -1.90 -10.58
CA MET A 236 -12.55 -2.67 -9.38
C MET A 236 -13.57 -2.42 -8.28
N TYR A 237 -14.09 -3.51 -7.75
CA TYR A 237 -14.98 -3.53 -6.62
C TYR A 237 -14.36 -4.30 -5.46
N ILE A 238 -14.95 -4.15 -4.30
CA ILE A 238 -14.57 -4.86 -3.08
C ILE A 238 -15.80 -5.51 -2.45
N GLN A 239 -15.65 -6.78 -2.07
CA GLN A 239 -16.66 -7.52 -1.33
C GLN A 239 -16.23 -7.72 0.13
N HIS A 240 -17.17 -7.49 1.05
CA HIS A 240 -16.98 -7.55 2.49
C HIS A 240 -17.73 -8.76 3.06
N PHE A 241 -16.98 -9.71 3.60
CA PHE A 241 -17.52 -10.89 4.28
C PHE A 241 -17.50 -10.65 5.78
N VAL A 242 -18.65 -10.31 6.35
CA VAL A 242 -18.79 -9.96 7.77
C VAL A 242 -19.31 -11.16 8.57
N SER A 243 -18.75 -11.38 9.77
CA SER A 243 -19.23 -12.38 10.73
C SER A 243 -20.70 -12.16 11.11
N ASP A 244 -21.44 -13.24 11.38
CA ASP A 244 -22.86 -13.14 11.77
C ASP A 244 -23.02 -12.47 13.14
N ARG A 245 -22.11 -12.79 14.08
CA ARG A 245 -22.12 -12.17 15.41
C ARG A 245 -21.36 -10.84 15.40
N VAL A 246 -22.07 -9.74 15.69
CA VAL A 246 -21.53 -8.37 15.60
C VAL A 246 -21.65 -7.53 16.90
N ASN A 247 -22.25 -8.07 17.96
CA ASN A 247 -22.66 -7.30 19.14
C ASN A 247 -21.72 -7.41 20.35
N THR A 248 -20.84 -8.41 20.40
CA THR A 248 -19.88 -8.62 21.50
C THR A 248 -18.47 -8.71 20.94
N PRO A 249 -17.39 -8.58 21.71
CA PRO A 249 -16.02 -8.88 21.24
C PRO A 249 -15.58 -10.34 21.50
N ILE A 250 -16.46 -11.17 22.07
CA ILE A 250 -16.17 -12.55 22.46
C ILE A 250 -16.04 -13.45 21.21
N ASP A 251 -15.22 -14.50 21.34
CA ASP A 251 -15.03 -15.55 20.33
C ASP A 251 -14.63 -15.02 18.93
N PRO A 252 -13.46 -14.35 18.82
CA PRO A 252 -12.96 -13.89 17.53
C PRO A 252 -12.67 -15.06 16.58
N ALA A 253 -12.30 -16.24 17.07
CA ALA A 253 -12.05 -17.40 16.22
C ALA A 253 -13.34 -17.87 15.53
N GLY A 254 -14.43 -18.06 16.27
CA GLY A 254 -15.71 -18.46 15.68
C GLY A 254 -16.27 -17.43 14.71
N LYS A 255 -16.14 -16.13 15.01
CA LYS A 255 -16.55 -15.06 14.08
C LYS A 255 -15.73 -15.01 12.80
N PHE A 256 -14.44 -15.31 12.90
CA PHE A 256 -13.62 -15.44 11.71
C PHE A 256 -14.12 -16.59 10.84
N LEU A 257 -14.48 -17.73 11.44
CA LEU A 257 -15.03 -18.87 10.70
C LEU A 257 -16.39 -18.56 10.05
N GLU A 258 -17.24 -17.75 10.69
CA GLU A 258 -18.49 -17.25 10.09
C GLU A 258 -18.24 -16.41 8.83
N ALA A 259 -17.36 -15.41 8.93
CA ALA A 259 -16.96 -14.57 7.80
C ALA A 259 -16.29 -15.41 6.70
N LEU A 260 -15.42 -16.34 7.09
CA LEU A 260 -14.68 -17.21 6.19
C LEU A 260 -15.60 -18.17 5.43
N LYS A 261 -16.64 -18.70 6.08
CA LYS A 261 -17.65 -19.55 5.42
C LYS A 261 -18.35 -18.79 4.30
N LYS A 262 -18.72 -17.51 4.52
CA LYS A 262 -19.33 -16.65 3.50
C LYS A 262 -18.37 -16.41 2.33
N LEU A 263 -17.12 -16.10 2.64
CA LEU A 263 -16.07 -15.92 1.63
C LEU A 263 -15.88 -17.18 0.78
N VAL A 264 -15.75 -18.36 1.40
CA VAL A 264 -15.57 -19.61 0.65
C VAL A 264 -16.80 -19.92 -0.19
N SER A 265 -18.01 -19.69 0.34
CA SER A 265 -19.24 -19.88 -0.42
C SER A 265 -19.32 -18.99 -1.67
N GLU A 266 -18.93 -17.72 -1.58
CA GLU A 266 -18.95 -16.81 -2.75
C GLU A 266 -17.91 -17.20 -3.80
N VAL A 267 -16.71 -17.60 -3.38
CA VAL A 267 -15.61 -17.89 -4.34
C VAL A 267 -15.71 -19.31 -4.92
N GLU A 268 -16.44 -20.21 -4.29
CA GLU A 268 -16.71 -21.55 -4.86
C GLU A 268 -17.98 -21.57 -5.74
N ASP A 269 -18.72 -20.46 -5.80
CA ASP A 269 -19.78 -20.29 -6.79
C ASP A 269 -19.19 -20.22 -8.22
N ASP A 270 -19.89 -20.79 -9.20
CA ASP A 270 -19.43 -20.84 -10.59
C ASP A 270 -19.52 -19.46 -11.26
N ASP A 271 -20.47 -18.62 -10.84
CA ASP A 271 -20.71 -17.28 -11.39
C ASP A 271 -19.90 -16.19 -10.65
N THR A 272 -18.92 -16.59 -9.82
CA THR A 272 -18.12 -15.66 -9.03
C THR A 272 -17.15 -14.85 -9.89
N LEU A 273 -17.09 -13.54 -9.64
CA LEU A 273 -16.08 -12.66 -10.22
C LEU A 273 -14.77 -12.64 -9.41
N ILE A 274 -14.77 -13.22 -8.21
CA ILE A 274 -13.59 -13.23 -7.36
C ILE A 274 -12.57 -14.24 -7.87
N PHE A 275 -11.46 -13.72 -8.37
CA PHE A 275 -10.33 -14.52 -8.81
C PHE A 275 -9.78 -15.43 -7.68
N ARG A 276 -9.60 -16.72 -7.99
CA ARG A 276 -9.02 -17.72 -7.07
C ARG A 276 -7.51 -17.55 -6.93
N SER A 277 -7.13 -16.55 -6.14
CA SER A 277 -5.74 -16.17 -5.89
C SER A 277 -5.04 -17.13 -4.91
N LYS A 278 -3.71 -17.07 -4.77
CA LYS A 278 -3.00 -17.91 -3.77
C LYS A 278 -3.38 -17.53 -2.35
N ALA A 279 -3.68 -16.26 -2.11
CA ALA A 279 -4.22 -15.82 -0.83
C ALA A 279 -5.61 -16.43 -0.54
N TYR A 280 -6.48 -16.53 -1.55
CA TYR A 280 -7.75 -17.26 -1.41
C TYR A 280 -7.53 -18.74 -1.08
N GLU A 281 -6.59 -19.42 -1.74
CA GLU A 281 -6.25 -20.82 -1.42
C GLU A 281 -5.83 -21.02 0.04
N GLN A 282 -5.21 -20.01 0.67
CA GLN A 282 -4.92 -20.04 2.12
C GLN A 282 -6.19 -19.90 2.96
N PHE A 283 -7.10 -19.00 2.58
CA PHE A 283 -8.41 -18.90 3.23
C PHE A 283 -9.20 -20.22 3.14
N LYS A 284 -9.22 -20.86 1.97
CA LYS A 284 -9.86 -22.17 1.77
C LYS A 284 -9.28 -23.24 2.70
N LYS A 285 -7.94 -23.31 2.83
CA LYS A 285 -7.27 -24.21 3.78
C LYS A 285 -7.62 -23.93 5.25
N PHE A 286 -7.80 -22.66 5.62
CA PHE A 286 -8.27 -22.32 6.97
C PHE A 286 -9.71 -22.76 7.21
N HIS A 287 -10.56 -22.68 6.19
CA HIS A 287 -11.94 -23.12 6.25
C HIS A 287 -12.02 -24.64 6.45
N GLU A 288 -11.30 -25.41 5.64
CA GLU A 288 -11.23 -26.89 5.74
C GLU A 288 -10.74 -27.38 7.11
N LYS A 289 -9.82 -26.63 7.73
CA LYS A 289 -9.23 -26.97 9.04
C LYS A 289 -9.94 -26.34 10.23
N ALA A 290 -10.98 -25.53 10.00
CA ALA A 290 -11.61 -24.67 11.01
C ALA A 290 -10.56 -23.88 11.84
N HIS A 291 -9.52 -23.35 11.19
CA HIS A 291 -8.38 -22.73 11.86
C HIS A 291 -8.46 -21.19 11.78
N PHE A 292 -8.27 -20.52 12.93
CA PHE A 292 -8.12 -19.08 12.99
C PHE A 292 -6.64 -18.68 13.07
N PRO A 293 -6.08 -18.02 12.04
CA PRO A 293 -4.66 -17.65 11.99
C PRO A 293 -4.35 -16.32 12.71
N GLY A 294 -5.36 -15.66 13.28
CA GLY A 294 -5.26 -14.31 13.82
C GLY A 294 -5.57 -13.20 12.81
N LEU A 295 -6.14 -12.09 13.29
CA LEU A 295 -6.61 -10.97 12.45
C LEU A 295 -5.50 -10.33 11.60
N GLY A 296 -4.27 -10.35 12.11
CA GLY A 296 -3.12 -9.84 11.39
C GLY A 296 -2.84 -10.60 10.09
N ILE A 297 -2.94 -11.93 10.14
CA ILE A 297 -2.78 -12.80 8.97
C ILE A 297 -3.99 -12.70 8.04
N THR A 298 -5.21 -12.58 8.59
CA THR A 298 -6.41 -12.30 7.79
C THR A 298 -6.23 -11.04 6.92
N LYS A 299 -5.82 -9.91 7.53
CA LYS A 299 -5.58 -8.67 6.79
C LYS A 299 -4.45 -8.82 5.78
N LYS A 300 -3.36 -9.53 6.14
CA LYS A 300 -2.25 -9.83 5.24
C LYS A 300 -2.74 -10.53 3.96
N LEU A 301 -3.56 -11.58 4.11
CA LEU A 301 -4.07 -12.34 2.99
C LEU A 301 -5.02 -11.52 2.11
N SER A 302 -5.89 -10.69 2.69
CA SER A 302 -6.71 -9.77 1.89
C SER A 302 -5.86 -8.77 1.07
N MET A 303 -4.77 -8.23 1.63
CA MET A 303 -3.82 -7.39 0.88
C MET A 303 -3.07 -8.16 -0.20
N GLN A 304 -2.67 -9.40 0.09
CA GLN A 304 -2.00 -10.26 -0.88
C GLN A 304 -2.92 -10.61 -2.04
N HIS A 305 -4.18 -10.93 -1.77
CA HIS A 305 -5.19 -11.17 -2.80
C HIS A 305 -5.35 -9.96 -3.73
N HIS A 306 -5.43 -8.76 -3.18
CA HIS A 306 -5.53 -7.53 -3.95
C HIS A 306 -4.34 -7.33 -4.93
N ILE A 307 -3.11 -7.53 -4.44
CA ILE A 307 -1.91 -7.49 -5.28
C ILE A 307 -1.96 -8.56 -6.37
N GLU A 308 -2.36 -9.79 -6.01
CA GLU A 308 -2.48 -10.91 -6.96
C GLU A 308 -3.53 -10.64 -8.04
N LEU A 309 -4.65 -10.00 -7.70
CA LEU A 309 -5.69 -9.58 -8.65
C LEU A 309 -5.14 -8.59 -9.67
N ILE A 310 -4.52 -7.49 -9.20
CA ILE A 310 -3.92 -6.47 -10.08
C ILE A 310 -2.86 -7.10 -10.98
N SER A 311 -2.04 -7.97 -10.41
CA SER A 311 -1.01 -8.71 -11.13
C SER A 311 -1.59 -9.61 -12.21
N ASN A 312 -2.71 -10.28 -11.93
CA ASN A 312 -3.42 -11.12 -12.90
C ASN A 312 -3.95 -10.27 -14.06
N PHE A 313 -4.56 -9.11 -13.77
CA PHE A 313 -5.09 -8.19 -14.76
C PHE A 313 -4.02 -7.69 -15.75
N PHE A 314 -2.83 -7.29 -15.27
CA PHE A 314 -1.75 -6.83 -16.15
C PHE A 314 -0.99 -7.97 -16.86
N ARG A 315 -1.30 -9.23 -16.57
CA ARG A 315 -0.73 -10.39 -17.27
C ARG A 315 -1.59 -10.89 -18.44
N SER A 316 -2.90 -10.76 -18.32
CA SER A 316 -3.89 -11.09 -19.36
C SER A 316 -3.83 -10.11 -20.51
#